data_AF-A0A0N1JSQ8-F1
#
_entry.id   AF-A0A0N1JSQ8-F1
#
_cell.length_a   1.000
_cell.length_b   1.000
_cell.length_c   1.000
_cell.angle_alpha   90.00
_cell.angle_beta   90.00
_cell.angle_gamma   90.00
#
_symmetry.space_group_name_H-M   'P 1'
#
loop_
_entity.id
_entity.type
_entity.pdbx_description
1 polymer ?
#
loop_
_entity_poly.entity_id
_entity_poly.type
_entity_poly.pdbx_seq_one_letter_code
_entity_poly.pdbx_strand_id
1 'polypeptide(L)'
;MKRYGILKSWMPVSAIIKRLENDLPVYEEQWAVSRNALKIYGEGGNPFYDIIEKDRPATPPFFYRVRSHLGVGLHYEIEAAFSMFKYCTSWGEPLQKQNVYRYWDALLMHRATKSTSGHSFHTAVDALSGCVFFNWTKEANVLGREILDEYKNRMYHDTAGEFSNPLFHWFLRIYFDSQCWEFNGWGKSFDGEEPDIFLPGECCGEPTLNLLLEHWDDTDLTPLSNELVWLCDYYTHRTRPTVEREFANDLLQTRFPMLILAWFRLREQLGLPNPRVDHPLFEPDYVFLPEPMPFSNDALLERVIDRLKREEFPDLGEVLFLLKKIDAPIAKPGWISRIFKK
;
A
#
# COMPACT_ATOMS: atom_id res chain seq x y z
N MET A 1 -22.14 -11.95 9.35
CA MET A 1 -20.87 -12.67 9.12
C MET A 1 -20.58 -13.58 10.30
N LYS A 2 -20.24 -14.88 10.12
CA LYS A 2 -19.83 -15.74 11.26
C LYS A 2 -18.42 -15.30 11.71
N ARG A 3 -18.32 -14.60 12.85
CA ARG A 3 -17.14 -13.90 13.38
C ARG A 3 -15.83 -14.73 13.51
N TYR A 4 -15.84 -16.06 13.38
CA TYR A 4 -14.62 -16.86 13.60
C TYR A 4 -14.38 -17.98 12.58
N GLY A 5 -15.21 -18.07 11.52
CA GLY A 5 -15.14 -19.19 10.58
C GLY A 5 -13.91 -19.14 9.66
N ILE A 6 -13.33 -17.96 9.44
CA ILE A 6 -12.36 -17.70 8.36
C ILE A 6 -10.94 -17.96 8.82
N LEU A 7 -10.58 -17.51 10.01
CA LEU A 7 -9.29 -17.82 10.63
C LEU A 7 -9.06 -19.33 10.73
N LYS A 8 -10.12 -20.09 11.02
CA LYS A 8 -10.08 -21.56 11.04
C LYS A 8 -9.87 -22.20 9.67
N SER A 9 -10.17 -21.48 8.59
CA SER A 9 -9.95 -21.92 7.20
C SER A 9 -8.59 -21.50 6.64
N TRP A 10 -7.84 -20.63 7.35
CA TRP A 10 -6.50 -20.25 6.91
C TRP A 10 -5.56 -21.45 6.87
N MET A 11 -4.75 -21.52 5.82
CA MET A 11 -3.69 -22.51 5.69
C MET A 11 -2.79 -22.48 6.93
N PRO A 12 -2.53 -23.61 7.62
CA PRO A 12 -1.65 -23.62 8.79
C PRO A 12 -0.28 -23.00 8.49
N VAL A 13 0.33 -22.32 9.47
CA VAL A 13 1.64 -21.67 9.31
C VAL A 13 2.71 -22.64 8.77
N SER A 14 2.72 -23.88 9.24
CA SER A 14 3.62 -24.93 8.74
C SER A 14 3.43 -25.27 7.26
N ALA A 15 2.20 -25.21 6.75
CA ALA A 15 1.91 -25.43 5.34
C ALA A 15 2.31 -24.21 4.48
N ILE A 16 2.18 -22.99 5.00
CA ILE A 16 2.70 -21.77 4.35
C ILE A 16 4.23 -21.85 4.23
N ILE A 17 4.92 -22.15 5.33
CA ILE A 17 6.39 -22.32 5.34
C ILE A 17 6.81 -23.36 4.30
N LYS A 18 6.16 -24.53 4.28
CA LYS A 18 6.46 -25.59 3.30
C LYS A 18 6.23 -25.12 1.86
N ARG A 19 5.18 -24.36 1.60
CA ARG A 19 4.90 -23.80 0.27
C ARG A 19 5.99 -22.80 -0.14
N LEU A 20 6.33 -21.87 0.75
CA LEU A 20 7.41 -20.91 0.52
C LEU A 20 8.74 -21.64 0.26
N GLU A 21 9.09 -22.66 1.04
CA GLU A 21 10.32 -23.46 0.85
C GLU A 21 10.35 -24.19 -0.50
N ASN A 22 9.20 -24.64 -1.00
CA ASN A 22 9.10 -25.31 -2.31
C ASN A 22 9.18 -24.33 -3.48
N ASP A 23 8.57 -23.15 -3.36
CA ASP A 23 8.47 -22.19 -4.45
C ASP A 23 9.71 -21.26 -4.51
N LEU A 24 10.43 -21.10 -3.39
CA LEU A 24 11.58 -20.21 -3.26
C LEU A 24 12.67 -20.44 -4.33
N PRO A 25 13.10 -21.67 -4.67
CA PRO A 25 14.14 -21.86 -5.69
C PRO A 25 13.76 -21.30 -7.06
N VAL A 26 12.48 -21.41 -7.44
CA VAL A 26 11.96 -20.89 -8.71
C VAL A 26 11.96 -19.36 -8.70
N TYR A 27 11.54 -18.76 -7.59
CA TYR A 27 11.56 -17.30 -7.45
C TYR A 27 12.97 -16.73 -7.38
N GLU A 28 13.91 -17.40 -6.71
CA GLU A 28 15.31 -16.96 -6.62
C GLU A 28 15.98 -16.84 -8.00
N GLU A 29 15.70 -17.76 -8.92
CA GLU A 29 16.20 -17.68 -10.29
C GLU A 29 15.65 -16.43 -11.02
N GLN A 30 14.34 -16.18 -10.92
CA GLN A 30 13.69 -15.02 -11.53
C GLN A 30 14.17 -13.70 -10.93
N TRP A 31 14.35 -13.66 -9.61
CA TRP A 31 14.88 -12.50 -8.91
C TRP A 31 16.35 -12.26 -9.21
N ALA A 32 17.16 -13.31 -9.39
CA ALA A 32 18.55 -13.16 -9.81
C ALA A 32 18.64 -12.47 -11.18
N VAL A 33 17.78 -12.84 -12.13
CA VAL A 33 17.68 -12.16 -13.44
C VAL A 33 17.34 -10.68 -13.26
N SER A 34 16.32 -10.37 -12.44
CA SER A 34 15.89 -8.98 -12.21
C SER A 34 16.93 -8.15 -11.46
N ARG A 35 17.57 -8.69 -10.41
CA ARG A 35 18.69 -8.06 -9.70
C ARG A 35 19.84 -7.74 -10.63
N ASN A 36 20.21 -8.69 -11.49
CA ASN A 36 21.30 -8.50 -12.44
C ASN A 36 20.98 -7.43 -13.48
N ALA A 37 19.74 -7.42 -14.00
CA ALA A 37 19.29 -6.36 -14.89
C ALA A 37 19.33 -4.99 -14.20
N LEU A 38 18.73 -4.83 -13.03
CA LEU A 38 18.79 -3.58 -12.27
C LEU A 38 20.23 -3.14 -11.98
N LYS A 39 21.13 -4.08 -11.69
CA LYS A 39 22.55 -3.79 -11.45
C LYS A 39 23.21 -3.23 -12.71
N ILE A 40 23.10 -3.92 -13.84
CA ILE A 40 23.68 -3.47 -15.12
C ILE A 40 23.10 -2.09 -15.50
N TYR A 41 21.80 -1.89 -15.29
CA TYR A 41 21.17 -0.58 -15.51
C TYR A 41 21.75 0.48 -14.57
N GLY A 42 21.82 0.25 -13.26
CA GLY A 42 22.41 1.20 -12.31
C GLY A 42 23.87 1.57 -12.61
N GLU A 43 24.61 0.66 -13.26
CA GLU A 43 26.01 0.86 -13.70
C GLU A 43 26.15 1.59 -15.05
N GLY A 44 25.03 1.97 -15.70
CA GLY A 44 25.02 2.71 -16.97
C GLY A 44 24.83 1.83 -18.22
N GLY A 45 24.75 0.51 -18.08
CA GLY A 45 24.49 -0.43 -19.18
C GLY A 45 23.02 -0.50 -19.61
N ASN A 46 22.72 -1.18 -20.72
CA ASN A 46 21.35 -1.46 -21.14
C ASN A 46 21.09 -2.98 -21.11
N PRO A 47 20.51 -3.50 -20.02
CA PRO A 47 20.22 -4.93 -19.85
C PRO A 47 18.87 -5.34 -20.44
N PHE A 48 18.09 -4.38 -20.95
CA PHE A 48 16.72 -4.59 -21.34
C PHE A 48 16.62 -4.87 -22.84
N TYR A 49 15.64 -5.70 -23.20
CA TYR A 49 15.32 -6.00 -24.58
C TYR A 49 14.02 -5.30 -25.01
N ASP A 50 13.88 -5.07 -26.30
CA ASP A 50 12.64 -4.59 -26.89
C ASP A 50 11.50 -5.60 -26.66
N ILE A 51 10.27 -5.11 -26.39
CA ILE A 51 9.11 -5.99 -26.13
C ILE A 51 8.74 -6.76 -27.39
N ILE A 52 8.84 -6.10 -28.55
CA ILE A 52 8.42 -6.61 -29.85
C ILE A 52 9.59 -7.39 -30.47
N GLU A 53 10.77 -6.78 -30.48
CA GLU A 53 11.98 -7.36 -31.06
C GLU A 53 12.94 -7.86 -29.96
N LYS A 54 12.62 -9.02 -29.37
CA LYS A 54 13.31 -9.56 -28.18
C LYS A 54 14.84 -9.72 -28.29
N ASP A 55 15.39 -9.72 -29.50
CA ASP A 55 16.84 -9.82 -29.76
C ASP A 55 17.52 -8.44 -29.88
N ARG A 56 16.77 -7.34 -29.81
CA ARG A 56 17.30 -5.97 -29.86
C ARG A 56 17.33 -5.34 -28.46
N PRO A 57 18.38 -4.56 -28.13
CA PRO A 57 18.38 -3.73 -26.93
C PRO A 57 17.19 -2.78 -26.94
N ALA A 58 16.55 -2.62 -25.77
CA ALA A 58 15.48 -1.65 -25.60
C ALA A 58 16.00 -0.24 -25.86
N THR A 59 15.13 0.66 -26.33
CA THR A 59 15.43 2.09 -26.39
C THR A 59 14.74 2.81 -25.24
N PRO A 60 15.26 3.98 -24.78
CA PRO A 60 14.55 4.80 -23.81
C PRO A 60 13.11 5.11 -24.27
N PRO A 61 12.16 5.29 -23.34
CA PRO A 61 12.34 5.32 -21.89
C PRO A 61 12.48 3.92 -21.25
N PHE A 62 13.39 3.77 -20.29
CA PHE A 62 13.64 2.51 -19.59
C PHE A 62 12.80 2.32 -18.34
N PHE A 63 12.11 3.35 -17.84
CA PHE A 63 11.39 3.24 -16.57
C PHE A 63 10.38 2.08 -16.52
N TYR A 64 9.70 1.76 -17.63
CA TYR A 64 8.79 0.61 -17.69
C TYR A 64 9.51 -0.71 -17.45
N ARG A 65 10.74 -0.84 -17.98
CA ARG A 65 11.58 -2.02 -17.77
C ARG A 65 12.09 -2.06 -16.35
N VAL A 66 12.62 -0.96 -15.84
CA VAL A 66 13.07 -0.84 -14.44
C VAL A 66 11.95 -1.27 -13.50
N ARG A 67 10.75 -0.70 -13.67
CA ARG A 67 9.55 -1.05 -12.92
C ARG A 67 9.27 -2.55 -12.94
N SER A 68 9.26 -3.17 -14.12
CA SER A 68 9.01 -4.62 -14.24
C SER A 68 10.03 -5.50 -13.50
N HIS A 69 11.22 -4.96 -13.22
CA HIS A 69 12.26 -5.64 -12.44
C HIS A 69 12.28 -5.24 -10.95
N LEU A 70 11.62 -4.15 -10.53
CA LEU A 70 11.45 -3.81 -9.11
C LEU A 70 10.62 -4.84 -8.34
N GLY A 71 9.89 -5.72 -9.04
CA GLY A 71 9.24 -6.90 -8.47
C GLY A 71 10.19 -7.85 -7.73
N VAL A 72 11.51 -7.69 -7.89
CA VAL A 72 12.52 -8.30 -7.01
C VAL A 72 12.28 -8.03 -5.52
N GLY A 73 11.60 -6.94 -5.16
CA GLY A 73 11.21 -6.63 -3.78
C GLY A 73 10.39 -7.74 -3.11
N LEU A 74 9.72 -8.60 -3.88
CA LEU A 74 9.01 -9.78 -3.37
C LEU A 74 9.94 -10.76 -2.63
N HIS A 75 11.24 -10.77 -2.96
CA HIS A 75 12.26 -11.51 -2.20
C HIS A 75 12.24 -11.15 -0.72
N TYR A 76 12.23 -9.85 -0.43
CA TYR A 76 12.18 -9.34 0.94
C TYR A 76 10.82 -9.61 1.61
N GLU A 77 9.73 -9.72 0.85
CA GLU A 77 8.43 -10.17 1.39
C GLU A 77 8.50 -11.60 1.88
N ILE A 78 9.15 -12.49 1.13
CA ILE A 78 9.34 -13.89 1.54
C ILE A 78 10.29 -13.98 2.73
N GLU A 79 11.38 -13.21 2.76
CA GLU A 79 12.27 -13.13 3.93
C GLU A 79 11.53 -12.65 5.19
N ALA A 80 10.67 -11.62 5.05
CA ALA A 80 9.82 -11.14 6.13
C ALA A 80 8.84 -12.21 6.60
N ALA A 81 8.20 -12.93 5.66
CA ALA A 81 7.29 -14.02 5.98
C ALA A 81 7.99 -15.17 6.74
N PHE A 82 9.19 -15.58 6.33
CA PHE A 82 9.99 -16.56 7.08
C PHE A 82 10.33 -16.05 8.48
N SER A 83 10.76 -14.78 8.57
CA SER A 83 11.10 -14.14 9.84
C SER A 83 9.91 -14.09 10.81
N MET A 84 8.71 -13.75 10.31
CA MET A 84 7.48 -13.75 11.10
C MET A 84 7.04 -15.16 11.50
N PHE A 85 6.96 -16.08 10.54
CA PHE A 85 6.28 -17.36 10.73
C PHE A 85 7.15 -18.46 11.30
N LYS A 86 8.46 -18.44 11.02
CA LYS A 86 9.41 -19.48 11.44
C LYS A 86 10.22 -19.08 12.66
N TYR A 87 10.59 -17.80 12.76
CA TYR A 87 11.56 -17.32 13.74
C TYR A 87 10.99 -16.32 14.75
N CYS A 88 9.78 -15.79 14.52
CA CYS A 88 9.11 -14.76 15.31
C CYS A 88 10.01 -13.57 15.68
N THR A 89 11.02 -13.24 14.86
CA THR A 89 12.03 -12.22 15.15
C THR A 89 12.52 -11.58 13.85
N SER A 90 13.01 -10.34 13.93
CA SER A 90 13.74 -9.63 12.86
C SER A 90 13.02 -9.45 11.52
N TRP A 91 11.69 -9.53 11.48
CA TRP A 91 10.91 -9.32 10.24
C TRP A 91 10.83 -7.86 9.78
N GLY A 92 11.11 -6.90 10.67
CA GLY A 92 10.94 -5.47 10.40
C GLY A 92 11.81 -4.96 9.26
N GLU A 93 13.11 -5.30 9.25
CA GLU A 93 14.05 -4.89 8.21
C GLU A 93 13.70 -5.44 6.81
N PRO A 94 13.46 -6.75 6.61
CA PRO A 94 13.05 -7.25 5.30
C PRO A 94 11.69 -6.67 4.87
N LEU A 95 10.71 -6.52 5.76
CA LEU A 95 9.44 -5.89 5.41
C LEU A 95 9.61 -4.41 5.03
N GLN A 96 10.50 -3.69 5.70
CA GLN A 96 10.88 -2.33 5.32
C GLN A 96 11.47 -2.30 3.91
N LYS A 97 12.47 -3.15 3.61
CA LYS A 97 13.10 -3.19 2.27
C LYS A 97 12.06 -3.47 1.19
N GLN A 98 11.21 -4.46 1.41
CA GLN A 98 10.09 -4.79 0.55
C GLN A 98 9.22 -3.55 0.24
N ASN A 99 8.86 -2.78 1.27
CA ASN A 99 8.00 -1.60 1.11
C ASN A 99 8.72 -0.44 0.41
N VAL A 100 10.05 -0.30 0.55
CA VAL A 100 10.82 0.69 -0.23
C VAL A 100 10.76 0.36 -1.72
N TYR A 101 10.94 -0.90 -2.12
CA TYR A 101 10.81 -1.30 -3.53
C TYR A 101 9.39 -1.07 -4.05
N ARG A 102 8.38 -1.39 -3.24
CA ARG A 102 6.97 -1.16 -3.59
C ARG A 102 6.63 0.33 -3.74
N TYR A 103 7.20 1.19 -2.90
CA TYR A 103 7.07 2.65 -3.04
C TYR A 103 7.58 3.14 -4.40
N TRP A 104 8.78 2.73 -4.81
CA TRP A 104 9.33 3.14 -6.10
C TRP A 104 8.60 2.52 -7.30
N ASP A 105 8.14 1.26 -7.20
CA ASP A 105 7.28 0.65 -8.23
C ASP A 105 5.99 1.45 -8.42
N ALA A 106 5.29 1.78 -7.32
CA ALA A 106 4.08 2.60 -7.36
C ALA A 106 4.36 3.99 -7.97
N LEU A 107 5.45 4.65 -7.56
CA LEU A 107 5.79 5.97 -8.08
C LEU A 107 6.15 5.96 -9.57
N LEU A 108 6.89 4.94 -10.03
CA LEU A 108 7.17 4.76 -11.46
C LEU A 108 5.92 4.42 -12.27
N MET A 109 4.98 3.68 -11.68
CA MET A 109 3.66 3.49 -12.26
C MET A 109 2.96 4.83 -12.44
N HIS A 110 3.01 5.72 -11.45
CA HIS A 110 2.35 7.02 -11.56
C HIS A 110 2.91 7.91 -12.68
N ARG A 111 4.23 7.88 -12.87
CA ARG A 111 4.88 8.63 -13.97
C ARG A 111 4.68 8.00 -15.35
N ALA A 112 4.14 6.78 -15.41
CA ALA A 112 3.77 6.07 -16.62
C ALA A 112 2.45 6.58 -17.24
N THR A 113 2.27 7.90 -17.35
CA THR A 113 1.07 8.64 -17.82
C THR A 113 0.45 8.22 -19.17
N LYS A 114 1.02 7.23 -19.87
CA LYS A 114 0.59 6.76 -21.19
C LYS A 114 0.10 5.32 -21.22
N SER A 115 -0.07 4.66 -20.07
CA SER A 115 -0.64 3.31 -20.08
C SER A 115 -2.13 3.37 -20.41
N THR A 116 -2.53 2.81 -21.56
CA THR A 116 -3.93 2.67 -21.96
C THR A 116 -4.72 1.68 -21.08
N SER A 117 -4.04 0.97 -20.17
CA SER A 117 -4.63 -0.05 -19.29
C SER A 117 -5.05 0.46 -17.91
N GLY A 118 -4.85 1.76 -17.61
CA GLY A 118 -4.95 2.27 -16.26
C GLY A 118 -3.92 1.66 -15.29
N HIS A 119 -3.97 2.10 -14.03
CA HIS A 119 -3.10 1.72 -12.92
C HIS A 119 -3.88 0.93 -11.88
N SER A 120 -3.19 0.14 -11.05
CA SER A 120 -3.85 -0.56 -9.94
C SER A 120 -3.92 0.33 -8.70
N PHE A 121 -5.13 0.65 -8.29
CA PHE A 121 -5.49 1.29 -7.03
C PHE A 121 -5.03 0.47 -5.83
N HIS A 122 -5.20 -0.86 -5.88
CA HIS A 122 -4.67 -1.75 -4.85
C HIS A 122 -3.18 -1.49 -4.65
N THR A 123 -2.36 -1.63 -5.70
CA THR A 123 -0.91 -1.47 -5.58
C THR A 123 -0.53 -0.10 -5.01
N ALA A 124 -1.23 0.96 -5.43
CA ALA A 124 -0.95 2.32 -4.96
C ALA A 124 -1.27 2.50 -3.46
N VAL A 125 -2.45 2.07 -3.00
CA VAL A 125 -2.83 2.22 -1.59
C VAL A 125 -2.09 1.26 -0.68
N ASP A 126 -1.76 0.05 -1.14
CA ASP A 126 -0.92 -0.88 -0.41
C ASP A 126 0.48 -0.27 -0.16
N ALA A 127 1.11 0.32 -1.18
CA ALA A 127 2.37 1.07 -1.04
C ALA A 127 2.24 2.26 -0.07
N LEU A 128 1.14 3.03 -0.13
CA LEU A 128 0.86 4.12 0.80
C LEU A 128 0.73 3.62 2.23
N SER A 129 0.01 2.51 2.43
CA SER A 129 -0.18 1.92 3.76
C SER A 129 1.14 1.48 4.38
N GLY A 130 2.06 0.94 3.57
CA GLY A 130 3.42 0.61 4.00
C GLY A 130 4.23 1.85 4.41
N CYS A 131 4.18 2.92 3.60
CA CYS A 131 4.84 4.19 3.94
C CYS A 131 4.33 4.76 5.27
N VAL A 132 3.01 4.76 5.44
CA VAL A 132 2.38 5.20 6.68
C VAL A 132 2.78 4.30 7.84
N PHE A 133 2.66 2.98 7.73
CA PHE A 133 3.01 2.00 8.77
C PHE A 133 4.43 2.21 9.34
N PHE A 134 5.43 2.42 8.47
CA PHE A 134 6.82 2.67 8.87
C PHE A 134 7.13 4.12 9.26
N ASN A 135 6.14 5.01 9.25
CA ASN A 135 6.28 6.45 9.56
C ASN A 135 7.08 7.26 8.52
N TRP A 136 7.05 6.87 7.25
CA TRP A 136 7.68 7.59 6.13
C TRP A 136 6.79 8.74 5.65
N THR A 137 6.65 9.76 6.48
CA THR A 137 5.69 10.86 6.26
C THR A 137 5.95 11.59 4.94
N LYS A 138 7.21 11.81 4.55
CA LYS A 138 7.55 12.49 3.28
C LYS A 138 7.08 11.65 2.09
N GLU A 139 7.43 10.36 2.09
CA GLU A 139 7.15 9.42 1.01
C GLU A 139 5.65 9.15 0.90
N ALA A 140 4.97 8.98 2.04
CA ALA A 140 3.52 8.86 2.11
C ALA A 140 2.84 10.10 1.48
N ASN A 141 3.33 11.31 1.77
CA ASN A 141 2.78 12.54 1.20
C ASN A 141 3.01 12.64 -0.31
N VAL A 142 4.19 12.25 -0.81
CA VAL A 142 4.45 12.18 -2.27
C VAL A 142 3.46 11.21 -2.91
N LEU A 143 3.40 9.98 -2.42
CA LEU A 143 2.57 8.94 -3.01
C LEU A 143 1.07 9.25 -2.88
N GLY A 144 0.63 9.77 -1.74
CA GLY A 144 -0.75 10.17 -1.51
C GLY A 144 -1.22 11.28 -2.47
N ARG A 145 -0.33 12.21 -2.85
CA ARG A 145 -0.64 13.24 -3.85
C ARG A 145 -0.77 12.64 -5.25
N GLU A 146 0.15 11.76 -5.64
CA GLU A 146 0.06 11.04 -6.92
C GLU A 146 -1.24 10.23 -6.99
N ILE A 147 -1.62 9.55 -5.90
CA ILE A 147 -2.90 8.83 -5.79
C ILE A 147 -4.08 9.79 -5.97
N LEU A 148 -4.09 10.93 -5.28
CA LEU A 148 -5.15 11.93 -5.41
C LEU A 148 -5.30 12.42 -6.86
N ASP A 149 -4.19 12.73 -7.52
CA ASP A 149 -4.19 13.25 -8.88
C ASP A 149 -4.63 12.19 -9.89
N GLU A 150 -4.19 10.95 -9.75
CA GLU A 150 -4.63 9.84 -10.59
C GLU A 150 -6.10 9.49 -10.41
N TYR A 151 -6.58 9.50 -9.17
CA TYR A 151 -7.99 9.26 -8.90
C TYR A 151 -8.85 10.34 -9.55
N LYS A 152 -8.46 11.63 -9.44
CA LYS A 152 -9.14 12.74 -10.13
C LYS A 152 -9.14 12.57 -11.65
N ASN A 153 -8.05 12.05 -12.21
CA ASN A 153 -7.88 11.80 -13.63
C ASN A 153 -8.46 10.44 -14.08
N ARG A 154 -9.09 9.68 -13.18
CA ARG A 154 -9.68 8.36 -13.45
C ARG A 154 -8.65 7.38 -14.01
N MET A 155 -7.47 7.32 -13.43
CA MET A 155 -6.40 6.45 -13.94
C MET A 155 -6.46 5.03 -13.37
N TYR A 156 -7.32 4.72 -12.40
CA TYR A 156 -7.39 3.40 -11.76
C TYR A 156 -8.45 2.46 -12.37
N HIS A 157 -8.09 1.19 -12.57
CA HIS A 157 -8.99 0.17 -13.15
C HIS A 157 -9.74 -0.69 -12.11
N ASP A 158 -9.31 -0.70 -10.85
CA ASP A 158 -9.79 -1.54 -9.75
C ASP A 158 -10.34 -0.70 -8.57
N THR A 159 -11.10 0.36 -8.88
CA THR A 159 -11.76 1.25 -7.89
C THR A 159 -13.26 1.00 -7.73
N ALA A 160 -13.88 0.19 -8.58
CA ALA A 160 -15.33 -0.02 -8.63
C ALA A 160 -15.69 -1.50 -8.82
N GLY A 161 -16.99 -1.80 -8.75
CA GLY A 161 -17.50 -3.15 -8.99
C GLY A 161 -17.05 -4.16 -7.93
N GLU A 162 -16.85 -5.39 -8.36
CA GLU A 162 -16.36 -6.50 -7.55
C GLU A 162 -14.93 -6.25 -7.02
N PHE A 163 -14.16 -5.38 -7.69
CA PHE A 163 -12.78 -5.02 -7.36
C PHE A 163 -12.64 -3.78 -6.49
N SER A 164 -13.73 -3.26 -5.93
CA SER A 164 -13.79 -1.96 -5.26
C SER A 164 -12.93 -1.75 -4.01
N ASN A 165 -12.23 -2.76 -3.50
CA ASN A 165 -11.24 -2.60 -2.43
C ASN A 165 -11.68 -1.64 -1.28
N PRO A 166 -12.77 -1.98 -0.55
CA PRO A 166 -13.39 -1.08 0.43
C PRO A 166 -12.46 -0.72 1.59
N LEU A 167 -11.52 -1.59 2.00
CA LEU A 167 -10.58 -1.27 3.08
C LEU A 167 -9.52 -0.27 2.62
N PHE A 168 -9.03 -0.38 1.39
CA PHE A 168 -8.14 0.61 0.79
C PHE A 168 -8.83 1.96 0.64
N HIS A 169 -10.11 1.99 0.23
CA HIS A 169 -10.89 3.23 0.21
C HIS A 169 -11.08 3.82 1.61
N TRP A 170 -11.42 3.00 2.60
CA TRP A 170 -11.57 3.43 4.00
C TRP A 170 -10.27 4.03 4.54
N PHE A 171 -9.13 3.36 4.37
CA PHE A 171 -7.84 3.85 4.80
C PHE A 171 -7.42 5.13 4.06
N LEU A 172 -7.62 5.19 2.73
CA LEU A 172 -7.27 6.37 1.93
C LEU A 172 -8.08 7.60 2.33
N ARG A 173 -9.37 7.43 2.69
CA ARG A 173 -10.22 8.50 3.23
C ARG A 173 -9.69 9.04 4.55
N ILE A 174 -9.34 8.15 5.48
CA ILE A 174 -8.70 8.54 6.75
C ILE A 174 -7.40 9.30 6.47
N TYR A 175 -6.57 8.78 5.56
CA TYR A 175 -5.33 9.44 5.19
C TYR A 175 -5.59 10.84 4.61
N PHE A 176 -6.49 11.00 3.64
CA PHE A 176 -6.82 12.32 3.07
C PHE A 176 -7.41 13.28 4.11
N ASP A 177 -8.28 12.83 5.01
CA ASP A 177 -8.81 13.66 6.09
C ASP A 177 -7.69 14.10 7.06
N SER A 178 -6.77 13.19 7.40
CA SER A 178 -5.60 13.50 8.24
C SER A 178 -4.69 14.58 7.63
N GLN A 179 -4.64 14.65 6.30
CA GLN A 179 -3.89 15.65 5.54
C GLN A 179 -4.72 16.91 5.19
N CYS A 180 -6.00 16.95 5.57
CA CYS A 180 -6.95 17.99 5.19
C CYS A 180 -7.09 18.16 3.67
N TRP A 181 -7.09 17.06 2.91
CA TRP A 181 -7.30 17.07 1.46
C TRP A 181 -8.76 16.81 1.13
N GLU A 182 -9.42 17.79 0.52
CA GLU A 182 -10.78 17.62 0.03
C GLU A 182 -10.80 16.77 -1.25
N PHE A 183 -11.59 15.69 -1.24
CA PHE A 183 -11.82 14.83 -2.39
C PHE A 183 -13.24 14.24 -2.38
N ASN A 184 -13.95 14.35 -3.50
CA ASN A 184 -15.32 13.87 -3.69
C ASN A 184 -15.48 12.96 -4.91
N GLY A 185 -14.38 12.53 -5.51
CA GLY A 185 -14.36 11.70 -6.73
C GLY A 185 -14.34 10.20 -6.49
N TRP A 186 -14.67 9.75 -5.28
CA TRP A 186 -14.63 8.33 -4.88
C TRP A 186 -15.48 7.43 -5.80
N GLY A 187 -15.02 6.20 -6.01
CA GLY A 187 -15.70 5.16 -6.80
C GLY A 187 -15.62 5.34 -8.32
N LYS A 188 -14.94 6.38 -8.83
CA LYS A 188 -14.81 6.63 -10.27
C LYS A 188 -13.66 5.81 -10.85
N SER A 189 -13.95 4.93 -11.81
CA SER A 189 -12.97 4.09 -12.49
C SER A 189 -12.55 4.66 -13.85
N PHE A 190 -11.51 4.05 -14.42
CA PHE A 190 -10.95 4.36 -15.74
C PHE A 190 -11.97 4.33 -16.88
N ASP A 191 -12.93 3.41 -16.85
CA ASP A 191 -13.89 3.20 -17.95
C ASP A 191 -15.10 4.16 -17.94
N GLY A 192 -15.24 5.03 -16.92
CA GLY A 192 -16.31 6.04 -16.86
C GLY A 192 -17.09 6.05 -15.55
N GLU A 193 -18.27 6.69 -15.55
CA GLU A 193 -19.19 6.60 -14.41
C GLU A 193 -19.99 5.31 -14.52
N GLU A 194 -19.69 4.33 -13.66
CA GLU A 194 -20.63 3.29 -13.32
C GLU A 194 -21.41 3.71 -12.06
N PRO A 195 -22.75 3.83 -12.09
CA PRO A 195 -23.54 3.79 -10.87
C PRO A 195 -23.67 2.32 -10.46
N ASP A 196 -23.54 1.86 -9.22
CA ASP A 196 -23.01 2.30 -7.92
C ASP A 196 -22.83 0.96 -7.18
N ILE A 197 -21.78 0.75 -6.37
CA ILE A 197 -21.72 -0.52 -5.63
C ILE A 197 -22.31 -0.47 -4.23
N PHE A 198 -22.41 0.69 -3.56
CA PHE A 198 -23.18 0.79 -2.30
C PHE A 198 -23.52 2.26 -1.86
N LEU A 199 -24.31 3.02 -2.61
CA LEU A 199 -24.86 4.29 -2.17
C LEU A 199 -25.75 4.09 -0.92
N PRO A 200 -25.88 5.08 0.00
CA PRO A 200 -25.08 6.32 0.12
C PRO A 200 -24.40 6.52 1.51
N GLY A 201 -23.10 6.92 1.58
CA GLY A 201 -22.33 6.97 2.85
C GLY A 201 -20.97 7.70 2.96
N GLU A 202 -19.78 7.14 2.69
CA GLU A 202 -19.39 5.91 2.00
C GLU A 202 -17.96 5.42 2.37
N CYS A 203 -17.79 4.09 2.46
CA CYS A 203 -16.56 3.29 2.32
C CYS A 203 -16.91 2.13 1.38
N CYS A 204 -17.57 2.48 0.26
CA CYS A 204 -18.37 1.58 -0.55
C CYS A 204 -19.49 0.97 0.32
N GLY A 205 -20.29 1.83 0.97
CA GLY A 205 -21.54 1.55 1.71
C GLY A 205 -21.57 0.48 2.80
N GLU A 206 -20.42 0.02 3.27
CA GLU A 206 -20.31 -0.72 4.52
C GLU A 206 -20.53 0.23 5.73
N PRO A 207 -21.66 0.12 6.48
CA PRO A 207 -22.00 1.10 7.51
C PRO A 207 -20.99 1.16 8.66
N THR A 208 -20.37 0.02 8.99
CA THR A 208 -19.37 -0.04 10.07
C THR A 208 -18.07 0.66 9.67
N LEU A 209 -17.64 0.58 8.40
CA LEU A 209 -16.48 1.33 7.92
C LEU A 209 -16.76 2.84 7.93
N ASN A 210 -17.98 3.26 7.58
CA ASN A 210 -18.40 4.66 7.68
C ASN A 210 -18.38 5.17 9.12
N LEU A 211 -18.89 4.37 10.07
CA LEU A 211 -18.86 4.73 11.48
C LEU A 211 -17.43 4.86 12.00
N LEU A 212 -16.55 3.91 11.66
CA LEU A 212 -15.14 3.98 12.02
C LEU A 212 -14.42 5.15 11.34
N LEU A 213 -14.81 5.50 10.11
CA LEU A 213 -14.33 6.70 9.42
C LEU A 213 -14.84 7.97 10.13
N GLU A 214 -16.08 8.05 10.61
CA GLU A 214 -16.56 9.25 11.31
C GLU A 214 -15.78 9.53 12.61
N HIS A 215 -15.39 8.47 13.30
CA HIS A 215 -14.72 8.51 14.60
C HIS A 215 -13.21 8.27 14.53
N TRP A 216 -12.59 8.30 13.34
CA TRP A 216 -11.21 7.85 13.16
C TRP A 216 -10.20 8.65 13.99
N ASP A 217 -10.50 9.92 14.30
CA ASP A 217 -9.70 10.89 15.04
C ASP A 217 -10.15 11.08 16.49
N ASP A 218 -11.13 10.31 16.97
CA ASP A 218 -11.59 10.38 18.36
C ASP A 218 -10.49 9.97 19.33
N THR A 219 -10.43 10.66 20.47
CA THR A 219 -9.44 10.37 21.53
C THR A 219 -9.71 9.05 22.24
N ASP A 220 -10.96 8.61 22.32
CA ASP A 220 -11.35 7.34 22.94
C ASP A 220 -12.22 6.51 21.98
N LEU A 221 -11.68 5.38 21.54
CA LEU A 221 -12.38 4.41 20.68
C LEU A 221 -12.96 3.22 21.47
N THR A 222 -12.89 3.23 22.81
CA THR A 222 -13.48 2.17 23.66
C THR A 222 -14.97 1.92 23.35
N PRO A 223 -15.81 2.95 23.09
CA PRO A 223 -17.21 2.74 22.69
C PRO A 223 -17.37 1.97 21.38
N LEU A 224 -16.36 1.97 20.52
CA LEU A 224 -16.34 1.32 19.20
C LEU A 224 -15.63 -0.04 19.21
N SER A 225 -15.45 -0.65 20.38
CA SER A 225 -14.77 -1.95 20.53
C SER A 225 -15.38 -3.07 19.66
N ASN A 226 -16.71 -3.10 19.51
CA ASN A 226 -17.38 -4.10 18.67
C ASN A 226 -17.11 -3.88 17.17
N GLU A 227 -17.05 -2.62 16.75
CA GLU A 227 -16.78 -2.18 15.39
C GLU A 227 -15.31 -2.44 15.02
N LEU A 228 -14.39 -2.26 15.96
CA LEU A 228 -12.97 -2.61 15.80
C LEU A 228 -12.76 -4.13 15.66
N VAL A 229 -13.47 -4.93 16.45
CA VAL A 229 -13.50 -6.40 16.27
C VAL A 229 -14.09 -6.75 14.91
N TRP A 230 -15.18 -6.10 14.51
CA TRP A 230 -15.77 -6.29 13.19
C TRP A 230 -14.79 -5.91 12.06
N LEU A 231 -14.00 -4.85 12.20
CA LEU A 231 -12.99 -4.44 11.22
C LEU A 231 -11.96 -5.56 11.00
N CYS A 232 -11.53 -6.22 12.09
CA CYS A 232 -10.60 -7.34 12.01
C CYS A 232 -11.24 -8.56 11.34
N ASP A 233 -12.50 -8.85 11.65
CA ASP A 233 -13.28 -9.90 10.99
C ASP A 233 -13.43 -9.59 9.49
N TYR A 234 -13.70 -8.32 9.14
CA TYR A 234 -13.90 -7.85 7.78
C TYR A 234 -12.61 -7.95 6.99
N TYR A 235 -11.50 -7.45 7.54
CA TYR A 235 -10.15 -7.64 7.00
C TYR A 235 -9.89 -9.11 6.67
N THR A 236 -10.07 -9.99 7.65
CA THR A 236 -9.90 -11.43 7.49
C THR A 236 -10.82 -12.01 6.41
N HIS A 237 -12.06 -11.52 6.28
CA HIS A 237 -12.96 -11.97 5.23
C HIS A 237 -12.49 -11.56 3.83
N ARG A 238 -11.89 -10.37 3.69
CA ARG A 238 -11.31 -9.88 2.44
C ARG A 238 -10.04 -10.64 2.02
N THR A 239 -9.52 -11.54 2.86
CA THR A 239 -8.36 -12.41 2.54
C THR A 239 -8.69 -13.76 1.94
N ARG A 240 -9.97 -14.10 1.75
CA ARG A 240 -10.32 -15.43 1.23
C ARG A 240 -9.80 -15.60 -0.21
N PRO A 241 -9.27 -16.78 -0.59
CA PRO A 241 -8.81 -17.06 -1.95
C PRO A 241 -10.02 -17.33 -2.87
N THR A 242 -10.80 -16.28 -3.13
CA THR A 242 -11.70 -16.22 -4.26
C THR A 242 -11.12 -15.20 -5.22
N VAL A 243 -11.26 -15.43 -6.53
CA VAL A 243 -11.04 -14.36 -7.52
C VAL A 243 -11.86 -13.15 -7.06
N GLU A 244 -11.37 -11.93 -7.31
CA GLU A 244 -12.05 -10.67 -6.96
C GLU A 244 -12.02 -10.18 -5.48
N ARG A 245 -11.17 -10.71 -4.58
CA ARG A 245 -11.01 -10.12 -3.22
C ARG A 245 -9.70 -9.35 -3.03
N GLU A 246 -9.80 -8.26 -2.26
CA GLU A 246 -8.77 -7.26 -1.98
C GLU A 246 -7.45 -7.83 -1.45
N PHE A 247 -7.50 -8.94 -0.70
CA PHE A 247 -6.31 -9.65 -0.21
C PHE A 247 -6.32 -11.12 -0.63
N ALA A 248 -6.76 -11.44 -1.85
CA ALA A 248 -6.91 -12.82 -2.36
C ALA A 248 -5.56 -13.51 -2.67
N ASN A 249 -4.66 -13.59 -1.69
CA ASN A 249 -3.53 -14.51 -1.67
C ASN A 249 -3.47 -15.11 -0.27
N ASP A 250 -3.03 -16.36 -0.05
CA ASP A 250 -2.90 -16.91 1.32
C ASP A 250 -1.56 -16.51 2.01
N LEU A 251 -0.90 -15.48 1.50
CA LEU A 251 0.46 -15.07 1.90
C LEU A 251 0.43 -13.96 2.96
N LEU A 252 1.60 -13.43 3.33
CA LEU A 252 1.85 -12.49 4.44
C LEU A 252 0.74 -11.46 4.70
N GLN A 253 0.20 -10.90 3.63
CA GLN A 253 -0.83 -9.84 3.60
C GLN A 253 -2.14 -10.26 4.29
N THR A 254 -2.41 -11.56 4.38
CA THR A 254 -3.61 -12.07 5.06
C THR A 254 -3.52 -12.10 6.56
N ARG A 255 -2.33 -12.37 7.07
CA ARG A 255 -2.08 -12.61 8.50
C ARG A 255 -1.53 -11.39 9.21
N PHE A 256 -0.88 -10.50 8.45
CA PHE A 256 -0.30 -9.28 8.98
C PHE A 256 -1.21 -8.09 8.65
N PRO A 257 -1.94 -7.53 9.64
CA PRO A 257 -2.93 -6.47 9.42
C PRO A 257 -2.29 -5.09 9.21
N MET A 258 -1.38 -4.99 8.23
CA MET A 258 -0.58 -3.78 7.97
C MET A 258 -1.44 -2.54 7.74
N LEU A 259 -2.55 -2.67 7.03
CA LEU A 259 -3.47 -1.55 6.76
C LEU A 259 -4.10 -1.00 8.05
N ILE A 260 -4.51 -1.88 8.98
CA ILE A 260 -5.06 -1.46 10.28
C ILE A 260 -3.94 -0.84 11.13
N LEU A 261 -2.76 -1.45 11.13
CA LEU A 261 -1.59 -0.89 11.83
C LEU A 261 -1.14 0.46 11.24
N ALA A 262 -1.30 0.69 9.94
CA ALA A 262 -1.05 1.98 9.31
C ALA A 262 -2.02 3.06 9.83
N TRP A 263 -3.30 2.73 10.01
CA TRP A 263 -4.24 3.62 10.70
C TRP A 263 -3.79 3.92 12.15
N PHE A 264 -3.31 2.91 12.87
CA PHE A 264 -2.76 3.13 14.21
C PHE A 264 -1.52 4.03 14.20
N ARG A 265 -0.68 3.96 13.16
CA ARG A 265 0.41 4.93 13.00
C ARG A 265 -0.12 6.36 12.80
N LEU A 266 -1.14 6.56 11.97
CA LEU A 266 -1.71 7.90 11.75
C LEU A 266 -2.22 8.51 13.05
N ARG A 267 -2.85 7.70 13.90
CA ARG A 267 -3.29 8.13 15.24
C ARG A 267 -2.10 8.52 16.12
N GLU A 268 -1.05 7.69 16.17
CA GLU A 268 0.17 7.97 16.93
C GLU A 268 0.86 9.28 16.48
N GLN A 269 0.97 9.51 15.17
CA GLN A 269 1.51 10.76 14.60
C GLN A 269 0.74 12.01 15.05
N LEU A 270 -0.55 11.86 15.35
CA LEU A 270 -1.44 12.93 15.81
C LEU A 270 -1.50 13.03 17.35
N GLY A 271 -0.75 12.20 18.08
CA GLY A 271 -0.79 12.12 19.54
C GLY A 271 -2.06 11.47 20.08
N LEU A 272 -2.81 10.74 19.25
CA LEU A 272 -4.01 10.01 19.65
C LEU A 272 -3.63 8.62 20.16
N PRO A 273 -4.25 8.12 21.24
CA PRO A 273 -3.99 6.78 21.73
C PRO A 273 -4.52 5.72 20.75
N ASN A 274 -3.80 4.62 20.58
CA ASN A 274 -4.26 3.49 19.77
C ASN A 274 -5.21 2.58 20.56
N PRO A 275 -6.28 2.07 19.93
CA PRO A 275 -7.19 1.17 20.61
C PRO A 275 -6.53 -0.18 20.86
N ARG A 276 -6.91 -0.83 21.97
CA ARG A 276 -6.62 -2.24 22.19
C ARG A 276 -7.75 -3.06 21.60
N VAL A 277 -7.43 -3.92 20.63
CA VAL A 277 -8.42 -4.80 19.99
C VAL A 277 -8.22 -6.23 20.49
N ASP A 278 -9.26 -6.79 21.12
CA ASP A 278 -9.28 -8.18 21.56
C ASP A 278 -9.77 -9.07 20.40
N HIS A 279 -8.85 -9.47 19.52
CA HIS A 279 -9.16 -10.26 18.34
C HIS A 279 -7.99 -11.18 17.95
N PRO A 280 -8.22 -12.42 17.48
CA PRO A 280 -7.14 -13.36 17.15
C PRO A 280 -6.18 -12.93 16.05
N LEU A 281 -6.55 -11.93 15.24
CA LEU A 281 -5.66 -11.29 14.25
C LEU A 281 -4.47 -10.57 14.91
N PHE A 282 -4.63 -10.11 16.15
CA PHE A 282 -3.61 -9.39 16.94
C PHE A 282 -2.98 -10.27 18.02
N GLU A 283 -3.35 -11.55 18.12
CA GLU A 283 -2.72 -12.50 19.06
C GLU A 283 -1.28 -12.88 18.71
N PRO A 284 -0.86 -13.03 17.43
CA PRO A 284 0.51 -13.45 17.13
C PRO A 284 1.54 -12.39 17.54
N ASP A 285 2.64 -12.83 18.15
CA ASP A 285 3.71 -11.95 18.68
C ASP A 285 4.37 -11.04 17.64
N TYR A 286 4.28 -11.39 16.35
CA TYR A 286 4.80 -10.58 15.25
C TYR A 286 3.82 -9.49 14.79
N VAL A 287 2.58 -9.45 15.30
CA VAL A 287 1.57 -8.45 14.94
C VAL A 287 1.63 -7.31 15.94
N PHE A 288 2.49 -6.33 15.66
CA PHE A 288 2.57 -5.10 16.41
C PHE A 288 2.96 -3.94 15.50
N LEU A 289 2.67 -2.71 15.94
CA LEU A 289 3.17 -1.50 15.32
C LEU A 289 4.63 -1.31 15.76
N PRO A 290 5.63 -1.41 14.87
CA PRO A 290 7.04 -1.25 15.24
C PRO A 290 7.34 0.20 15.61
N GLU A 291 8.52 0.47 16.16
CA GLU A 291 9.04 1.84 16.21
C GLU A 291 9.20 2.41 14.79
N PRO A 292 9.12 3.74 14.60
CA PRO A 292 9.42 4.37 13.33
C PRO A 292 10.75 3.90 12.73
N MET A 293 10.73 3.57 11.43
CA MET A 293 11.92 3.12 10.71
C MET A 293 12.31 4.14 9.64
N PRO A 294 13.59 4.38 9.37
CA PRO A 294 14.00 5.35 8.35
C PRO A 294 13.66 4.85 6.94
N PHE A 295 13.27 5.75 6.03
CA PHE A 295 13.23 5.40 4.62
C PHE A 295 14.67 5.36 4.08
N SER A 296 15.09 4.23 3.52
CA SER A 296 16.42 4.11 2.92
C SER A 296 16.39 3.17 1.72
N ASN A 297 16.93 3.65 0.60
CA ASN A 297 17.26 2.79 -0.52
C ASN A 297 18.45 1.90 -0.13
N ASP A 298 18.47 0.67 -0.61
CA ASP A 298 19.72 -0.09 -0.65
C ASP A 298 20.62 0.44 -1.79
N ALA A 299 21.88 0.03 -1.79
CA ALA A 299 22.86 0.54 -2.77
C ALA A 299 22.49 0.20 -4.23
N LEU A 300 21.77 -0.90 -4.48
CA LEU A 300 21.33 -1.24 -5.83
C LEU A 300 20.23 -0.27 -6.27
N LEU A 301 19.20 -0.12 -5.44
CA LEU A 301 18.05 0.73 -5.72
C LEU A 301 18.45 2.20 -5.81
N GLU A 302 19.36 2.68 -4.96
CA GLU A 302 19.92 4.03 -5.02
C GLU A 302 20.50 4.33 -6.41
N ARG A 303 21.38 3.45 -6.93
CA ARG A 303 21.96 3.61 -8.28
C ARG A 303 20.91 3.60 -9.38
N VAL A 304 19.90 2.75 -9.27
CA VAL A 304 18.80 2.66 -10.24
C VAL A 304 17.99 3.95 -10.25
N ILE A 305 17.60 4.45 -9.08
CA ILE A 305 16.81 5.68 -8.94
C ILE A 305 17.62 6.90 -9.36
N ASP A 306 18.90 6.99 -9.00
CA ASP A 306 19.78 8.09 -9.43
C ASP A 306 19.92 8.15 -10.95
N ARG A 307 20.01 6.99 -11.61
CA ARG A 307 20.03 6.92 -13.06
C ARG A 307 18.70 7.39 -13.67
N LEU A 308 17.57 6.89 -13.17
CA LEU A 308 16.25 7.32 -13.62
C LEU A 308 16.07 8.84 -13.46
N LYS A 309 16.50 9.40 -12.34
CA LYS A 309 16.49 10.85 -12.09
C LYS A 309 17.29 11.62 -13.13
N ARG A 310 18.51 11.17 -13.41
CA ARG A 310 19.40 11.84 -14.37
C ARG A 310 18.89 11.75 -15.82
N GLU A 311 18.33 10.61 -16.22
CA GLU A 311 18.09 10.30 -17.64
C GLU A 311 16.63 10.47 -18.07
N GLU A 312 15.65 10.28 -17.18
CA GLU A 312 14.23 10.20 -17.56
C GLU A 312 13.31 11.09 -16.70
N PHE A 313 13.51 11.12 -15.37
CA PHE A 313 12.61 11.79 -14.43
C PHE A 313 13.36 12.59 -13.33
N PRO A 314 13.87 13.80 -13.64
CA PRO A 314 14.63 14.61 -12.68
C PRO A 314 13.92 14.93 -11.36
N ASP A 315 12.59 14.88 -11.36
CA ASP A 315 11.71 15.18 -10.23
C ASP A 315 11.15 13.92 -9.54
N LEU A 316 11.63 12.72 -9.87
CA LEU A 316 11.14 11.47 -9.29
C LEU A 316 11.33 11.46 -7.76
N GLY A 317 10.24 11.28 -7.01
CA GLY A 317 10.26 11.23 -5.54
C GLY A 317 10.25 12.61 -4.88
N GLU A 318 10.14 13.67 -5.66
CA GLU A 318 9.92 15.02 -5.15
C GLU A 318 8.43 15.38 -5.15
N VAL A 319 7.99 16.10 -4.13
CA VAL A 319 6.65 16.69 -4.12
C VAL A 319 6.66 17.81 -5.17
N LEU A 320 5.89 17.65 -6.26
CA LEU A 320 5.82 18.61 -7.37
C LEU A 320 5.27 20.02 -7.01
N PHE A 321 5.12 20.33 -5.72
CA PHE A 321 4.66 21.62 -5.21
C PHE A 321 5.72 22.34 -4.36
N LEU A 322 6.89 22.58 -4.95
CA LEU A 322 7.83 23.63 -4.51
C LEU A 322 8.11 24.71 -5.58
N LEU A 323 7.30 24.77 -6.64
CA LEU A 323 7.33 25.87 -7.61
C LEU A 323 6.13 26.83 -7.54
N LYS A 324 5.13 26.59 -6.68
CA LYS A 324 4.09 27.57 -6.37
C LYS A 324 3.71 27.57 -4.88
N LYS A 325 4.40 28.42 -4.12
CA LYS A 325 4.05 28.93 -2.77
C LYS A 325 4.05 27.92 -1.61
N ILE A 326 5.18 27.91 -0.93
CA ILE A 326 5.26 27.80 0.53
C ILE A 326 4.52 29.02 1.12
N ASP A 327 3.58 28.77 2.03
CA ASP A 327 3.37 29.52 3.28
C ASP A 327 2.00 29.15 3.90
N ALA A 328 1.98 28.20 4.83
CA ALA A 328 1.18 28.25 6.05
C ALA A 328 1.48 27.04 6.96
N PRO A 329 1.65 27.23 8.28
CA PRO A 329 1.62 26.13 9.23
C PRO A 329 0.19 25.60 9.33
N ILE A 330 0.01 24.29 9.14
CA ILE A 330 -1.29 23.63 9.29
C ILE A 330 -1.59 23.53 10.80
N ALA A 331 -2.20 24.57 11.35
CA ALA A 331 -2.97 24.45 12.58
C ALA A 331 -4.33 23.82 12.23
N LYS A 332 -4.63 22.65 12.82
CA LYS A 332 -5.97 22.05 12.71
C LYS A 332 -7.04 23.05 13.19
N PRO A 333 -8.13 23.28 12.45
CA PRO A 333 -9.33 23.87 13.03
C PRO A 333 -9.84 22.91 14.11
N GLY A 334 -9.86 23.35 15.37
CA GLY A 334 -10.39 22.54 16.46
C GLY A 334 -11.86 22.14 16.24
N TRP A 335 -12.24 21.01 16.84
CA TRP A 335 -13.57 20.37 16.89
C TRP A 335 -14.82 21.28 16.81
N ILE A 336 -14.73 22.54 17.26
CA ILE A 336 -15.80 23.54 17.20
C ILE A 336 -16.22 23.86 15.74
N SER A 337 -15.34 23.71 14.75
CA SER A 337 -15.67 23.99 13.33
C SER A 337 -16.62 22.96 12.71
N ARG A 338 -16.70 21.74 13.26
CA ARG A 338 -17.63 20.68 12.81
C ARG A 338 -19.06 20.89 13.33
N ILE A 339 -19.27 21.72 14.36
CA ILE A 339 -20.61 21.98 14.97
C ILE A 339 -21.47 22.94 14.12
N PHE A 340 -20.89 23.67 13.17
CA PHE A 340 -21.61 24.68 12.37
C PHE A 340 -21.99 24.23 10.94
N LYS A 341 -21.79 22.97 10.58
CA LYS A 341 -22.42 22.37 9.39
C LYS A 341 -23.60 21.50 9.84
N LYS A 342 -24.76 22.13 10.02
CA LYS A 342 -26.08 21.48 10.07
C LYS A 342 -26.82 21.76 8.78
#